data_AF-A0AAV5SD81-F1
#
_entry.id   AF-A0AAV5SD81-F1
#
_cell.length_a   1.000
_cell.length_b   1.000
_cell.length_c   1.000
_cell.angle_alpha   90.00
_cell.angle_beta   90.00
_cell.angle_gamma   90.00
#
_symmetry.space_group_name_H-M   'P 1'
#
loop_
_entity.id
_entity.type
_entity.pdbx_description
1 polymer ?
#
loop_
_entity_poly.entity_id
_entity_poly.type
_entity_poly.pdbx_seq_one_letter_code
_entity_poly.pdbx_strand_id
1 'polypeptide(L)'
;MRCLPLLLLSAITLHAAPAGSGCDLQVIKITGIDQHKLDSAGKRCLVDVPLPLCRGYCKTSEQGTHRFPHTQHNSSVCSPKIEKMEKVKLTDCEEGFDSAYAWIEIPVVHHCKCQALPIT
;
A
#
# COMPACT_ATOMS: atom_id res chain seq x y z
N MET A 1 -17.34 55.10 -18.48
CA MET A 1 -16.15 54.24 -18.34
C MET A 1 -15.70 54.23 -16.89
N ARG A 2 -15.96 53.15 -16.14
CA ARG A 2 -15.34 52.91 -14.83
C ARG A 2 -15.07 51.41 -14.73
N CYS A 3 -13.79 51.04 -14.77
CA CYS A 3 -13.33 49.66 -14.59
C CYS A 3 -13.68 49.17 -13.19
N LEU A 4 -14.37 48.04 -13.14
CA LEU A 4 -14.57 47.21 -11.95
C LEU A 4 -13.23 46.53 -11.60
N PRO A 5 -12.78 46.48 -10.33
CA PRO A 5 -11.64 45.65 -9.99
C PRO A 5 -12.11 44.19 -9.99
N LEU A 6 -11.59 43.40 -10.93
CA LEU A 6 -11.70 41.94 -10.90
C LEU A 6 -10.92 41.43 -9.67
N LEU A 7 -11.63 41.16 -8.58
CA LEU A 7 -11.13 40.32 -7.49
C LEU A 7 -11.05 38.88 -8.02
N LEU A 8 -9.90 38.54 -8.63
CA LEU A 8 -9.49 37.16 -8.88
C LEU A 8 -9.21 36.50 -7.52
N LEU A 9 -10.27 35.99 -6.87
CA LEU A 9 -10.12 34.97 -5.83
C LEU A 9 -9.63 33.70 -6.52
N SER A 10 -8.31 33.52 -6.55
CA SER A 10 -7.70 32.24 -6.86
C SER A 10 -8.11 31.25 -5.77
N ALA A 11 -9.14 30.45 -6.04
CA ALA A 11 -9.50 29.30 -5.23
C ALA A 11 -8.35 28.29 -5.33
N ILE A 12 -7.41 28.36 -4.39
CA ILE A 12 -6.46 27.27 -4.12
C ILE A 12 -7.31 26.12 -3.59
N THR A 13 -7.69 25.19 -4.46
CA THR A 13 -8.35 23.95 -4.06
C THR A 13 -7.32 23.06 -3.38
N LEU A 14 -7.13 23.29 -2.08
CA LEU A 14 -6.44 22.35 -1.21
C LEU A 14 -7.30 21.08 -1.19
N HIS A 15 -6.91 20.08 -1.99
CA HIS A 15 -7.51 18.74 -1.93
C HIS A 15 -7.07 18.09 -0.62
N ALA A 16 -7.65 18.52 0.49
CA ALA A 16 -7.61 17.79 1.73
C ALA A 16 -8.27 16.43 1.48
N ALA A 17 -7.59 15.35 1.85
CA ALA A 17 -8.16 14.02 1.80
C ALA A 17 -9.52 14.03 2.54
N PRO A 18 -10.56 13.38 1.99
CA PRO A 18 -11.87 13.36 2.62
C PRO A 18 -11.74 12.84 4.05
N ALA A 19 -12.22 13.63 5.02
CA ALA A 19 -12.29 13.25 6.41
C ALA A 19 -13.32 12.12 6.57
N GLY A 20 -12.91 10.87 6.34
CA GLY A 20 -13.81 9.72 6.44
C GLY A 20 -13.33 8.41 5.83
N SER A 21 -12.34 8.42 4.92
CA SER A 21 -11.70 7.17 4.46
C SER A 21 -10.37 6.99 5.20
N GLY A 22 -10.43 6.28 6.33
CA GLY A 22 -9.28 5.95 7.14
C GLY A 22 -8.31 5.00 6.44
N CYS A 23 -7.39 4.42 7.19
CA CYS A 23 -6.47 3.40 6.69
C CYS A 23 -7.14 2.02 6.78
N ASP A 24 -7.71 1.57 5.67
CA ASP A 24 -8.61 0.41 5.64
C ASP A 24 -8.00 -0.80 4.92
N LEU A 25 -8.41 -2.00 5.34
CA LEU A 25 -8.04 -3.27 4.71
C LEU A 25 -8.96 -3.54 3.52
N GLN A 26 -8.36 -3.86 2.37
CA GLN A 26 -9.04 -4.29 1.17
C GLN A 26 -8.44 -5.59 0.69
N VAL A 27 -9.28 -6.58 0.43
CA VAL A 27 -8.85 -7.84 -0.18
C VAL A 27 -9.14 -7.76 -1.66
N ILE A 28 -8.09 -7.81 -2.48
CA ILE A 28 -8.23 -7.74 -3.93
C ILE A 28 -7.71 -9.00 -4.60
N LYS A 29 -8.32 -9.33 -5.73
CA LYS A 29 -7.82 -10.32 -6.67
C LYS A 29 -7.27 -9.58 -7.88
N ILE A 30 -5.97 -9.62 -8.10
CA ILE A 30 -5.34 -8.97 -9.25
C ILE A 30 -5.39 -9.95 -10.41
N THR A 31 -6.34 -9.75 -11.33
CA THR A 31 -6.46 -10.59 -12.53
C THR A 31 -5.21 -10.45 -13.40
N GLY A 32 -4.59 -11.57 -13.78
CA GLY A 32 -3.42 -11.61 -14.65
C GLY A 32 -2.08 -11.42 -13.94
N ILE A 33 -2.07 -11.31 -12.60
CA ILE A 33 -0.85 -11.37 -11.78
C ILE A 33 -0.99 -12.56 -10.83
N ASP A 34 -0.81 -13.76 -11.39
CA ASP A 34 -0.74 -14.97 -10.58
C ASP A 34 0.63 -15.09 -9.94
N GLN A 35 0.64 -15.42 -8.64
CA GLN A 35 1.89 -15.70 -7.95
C GLN A 35 2.43 -17.03 -8.49
N HIS A 36 3.67 -17.03 -8.96
CA HIS A 36 4.30 -18.22 -9.50
C HIS A 36 5.67 -18.45 -8.88
N LYS A 37 6.11 -19.71 -8.93
CA LYS A 37 7.44 -20.13 -8.53
C LYS A 37 8.04 -20.98 -9.64
N LEU A 38 9.36 -20.88 -9.79
CA LEU A 38 10.14 -21.75 -10.66
C LEU A 38 10.90 -22.76 -9.80
N ASP A 39 10.92 -24.02 -10.21
CA ASP A 39 11.80 -25.02 -9.61
C ASP A 39 13.21 -24.97 -10.21
N SER A 40 14.10 -25.85 -9.74
CA SER A 40 15.48 -25.94 -10.25
C SER A 40 15.59 -26.37 -11.71
N ALA A 41 14.54 -26.99 -12.27
CA ALA A 41 14.46 -27.37 -13.68
C ALA A 41 13.81 -26.27 -14.54
N GLY A 42 13.43 -25.14 -13.94
CA GLY A 42 12.76 -24.02 -14.61
C GLY A 42 11.27 -24.25 -14.86
N LYS A 43 10.67 -25.30 -14.29
CA LYS A 43 9.24 -25.57 -14.40
C LYS A 43 8.45 -24.59 -13.55
N ARG A 44 7.30 -24.15 -14.06
CA ARG A 44 6.44 -23.18 -13.40
C ARG A 44 5.35 -23.85 -12.59
N CYS A 45 5.02 -23.27 -11.45
CA CYS A 45 3.77 -23.55 -10.75
C CYS A 45 3.13 -22.27 -10.22
N LEU A 46 1.81 -22.17 -10.37
CA LEU A 46 1.00 -20.97 -10.07
C LEU A 46 0.05 -21.21 -8.89
N VAL A 47 -0.37 -20.09 -8.28
CA VAL A 47 -1.47 -20.05 -7.33
C VAL A 47 -2.26 -18.75 -7.47
N ASP A 48 -3.57 -18.89 -7.36
CA ASP A 48 -4.50 -17.79 -7.27
C ASP A 48 -4.84 -17.53 -5.80
N VAL A 49 -4.28 -16.46 -5.25
CA VAL A 49 -4.47 -16.08 -3.84
C VAL A 49 -4.98 -14.64 -3.77
N PRO A 50 -6.06 -14.36 -3.03
CA PRO A 50 -6.49 -13.00 -2.77
C PRO A 50 -5.47 -12.26 -1.89
N LEU A 51 -5.05 -11.07 -2.30
CA LEU A 51 -4.04 -10.29 -1.60
C LEU A 51 -4.69 -9.24 -0.69
N PRO A 52 -4.39 -9.27 0.63
CA PRO A 52 -4.80 -8.22 1.54
C PRO A 52 -3.90 -6.98 1.35
N LEU A 53 -4.51 -5.84 1.04
CA LEU A 53 -3.83 -4.56 0.86
C LEU A 53 -4.42 -3.51 1.80
N CYS A 54 -3.56 -2.61 2.27
CA CYS A 54 -4.00 -1.45 3.02
C CYS A 54 -4.12 -0.24 2.10
N ARG A 55 -5.29 0.38 2.09
CA ARG A 55 -5.58 1.55 1.27
C ARG A 55 -6.31 2.58 2.11
N GLY A 56 -5.87 3.82 2.00
CA GLY A 56 -6.48 4.89 2.76
C GLY A 56 -5.57 6.09 2.94
N TYR A 57 -6.06 7.06 3.70
CA TYR A 57 -5.31 8.26 4.04
C TYR A 57 -4.87 8.23 5.50
N CYS A 58 -3.68 8.78 5.75
CA CYS A 58 -3.13 8.94 7.07
C CYS A 58 -2.84 10.41 7.34
N LYS A 59 -3.05 10.84 8.59
CA LYS A 59 -2.83 12.22 8.98
C LYS A 59 -1.33 12.52 8.95
N THR A 60 -0.96 13.55 8.22
CA THR A 60 0.40 14.10 8.19
C THR A 60 0.37 15.56 8.60
N SER A 61 1.51 16.09 9.06
CA SER A 61 1.64 17.51 9.39
C SER A 61 3.04 18.01 9.13
N GLU A 62 3.13 19.27 8.75
CA GLU A 62 4.37 20.01 8.62
C GLU A 62 4.26 21.31 9.41
N GLN A 63 5.29 21.64 10.16
CA GLN A 63 5.37 22.87 10.93
C GLN A 63 6.70 23.57 10.65
N GLY A 64 6.63 24.74 10.03
CA GLY A 64 7.77 25.65 9.92
C GLY A 64 8.08 26.30 11.27
N THR A 65 9.36 26.43 11.60
CA THR A 65 9.84 27.08 12.82
C THR A 65 11.01 28.03 12.51
N HIS A 66 11.17 29.09 13.30
CA HIS A 66 12.30 30.02 13.16
C HIS A 66 13.62 29.48 13.73
N ARG A 67 13.60 28.34 14.43
CA ARG A 67 14.78 27.71 15.03
C ARG A 67 15.21 26.53 14.16
N PHE A 68 16.49 26.19 14.18
CA PHE A 68 16.98 25.00 13.49
C PHE A 68 16.57 23.72 14.25
N PRO A 69 16.06 22.66 13.58
CA PRO A 69 15.71 22.60 12.16
C PRO A 69 14.47 23.45 11.85
N HIS A 70 14.54 24.18 10.73
CA HIS A 70 13.52 25.16 10.33
C HIS A 70 12.15 24.54 10.03
N THR A 71 12.05 23.22 10.01
CA THR A 71 10.79 22.51 9.80
C THR A 71 10.75 21.24 10.64
N GLN A 72 9.57 20.92 11.17
CA GLN A 72 9.25 19.63 11.76
C GLN A 72 8.19 18.96 10.90
N HIS A 73 8.47 17.73 10.46
CA HIS A 73 7.55 16.94 9.64
C HIS A 73 7.10 15.70 10.42
N ASN A 74 5.80 15.42 10.38
CA ASN A 74 5.22 14.16 10.83
C ASN A 74 4.55 13.49 9.63
N SER A 75 5.28 12.54 9.05
CA SER A 75 4.84 11.80 7.87
C SER A 75 4.41 10.40 8.28
N SER A 76 3.22 9.98 7.85
CA SER A 76 2.69 8.64 8.11
C SER A 76 2.03 8.08 6.87
N VAL A 77 2.11 6.75 6.71
CA VAL A 77 1.56 6.02 5.57
C VAL A 77 0.65 4.91 6.05
N CYS A 78 -0.36 4.57 5.25
CA CYS A 78 -1.24 3.45 5.53
C CYS A 78 -0.51 2.14 5.21
N SER A 79 -0.28 1.31 6.23
CA SER A 79 0.61 0.15 6.17
C SER A 79 -0.06 -1.10 6.76
N PRO A 80 0.14 -2.29 6.17
CA PRO A 80 -0.34 -3.54 6.73
C PRO A 80 0.37 -3.89 8.04
N LYS A 81 -0.40 -4.34 9.02
CA LYS A 81 0.14 -5.03 10.19
C LYS A 81 0.24 -6.52 9.86
N ILE A 82 1.43 -6.95 9.44
CA ILE A 82 1.71 -8.37 9.18
C ILE A 82 1.73 -9.11 10.52
N GLU A 83 0.88 -10.12 10.67
CA GLU A 83 0.81 -10.93 11.89
C GLU A 83 1.74 -12.14 11.83
N LYS A 84 1.72 -12.82 10.68
CA LYS A 84 2.55 -14.00 10.40
C LYS A 84 2.71 -14.19 8.89
N MET A 85 3.65 -15.04 8.52
CA MET A 85 3.71 -15.62 7.18
C MET A 85 2.97 -16.96 7.18
N GLU A 86 2.21 -17.23 6.14
CA GLU A 86 1.48 -18.48 5.95
C GLU A 86 1.91 -19.17 4.66
N LYS A 87 2.10 -20.49 4.74
CA LYS A 87 2.44 -21.32 3.58
C LYS A 87 1.17 -21.69 2.83
N VAL A 88 1.08 -21.27 1.58
CA VAL A 88 -0.01 -21.64 0.67
C VAL A 88 0.52 -22.57 -0.40
N LYS A 89 -0.21 -23.66 -0.63
CA LYS A 89 0.13 -24.66 -1.63
C LYS A 89 -0.15 -24.11 -3.03
N LEU A 90 0.78 -24.35 -3.95
CA LEU A 90 0.56 -24.06 -5.37
C LEU A 90 -0.33 -25.13 -6.00
N THR A 91 -1.25 -24.73 -6.87
CA THR A 91 -2.32 -25.61 -7.38
C THR A 91 -2.23 -25.91 -8.87
N ASP A 92 -1.57 -25.06 -9.65
CA ASP A 92 -1.49 -25.19 -11.11
C ASP A 92 -0.01 -25.32 -11.53
N CYS A 93 0.50 -26.55 -11.47
CA CYS A 93 1.91 -26.86 -11.74
C CYS A 93 2.09 -27.53 -13.10
N GLU A 94 3.15 -27.13 -13.82
CA GLU A 94 3.60 -27.85 -14.99
C GLU A 94 4.02 -29.29 -14.66
N GLU A 95 3.87 -30.20 -15.63
CA GLU A 95 4.30 -31.58 -15.48
C GLU A 95 5.81 -31.66 -15.18
N GLY A 96 6.15 -32.47 -14.16
CA GLY A 96 7.51 -32.64 -13.69
C GLY A 96 7.99 -31.59 -12.67
N PHE A 97 7.12 -30.67 -12.25
CA PHE A 97 7.45 -29.72 -11.18
C PHE A 97 7.73 -30.43 -9.85
N ASP A 98 8.81 -30.05 -9.17
CA ASP A 98 9.16 -30.63 -7.87
C ASP A 98 8.15 -30.25 -6.78
N SER A 99 7.37 -31.24 -6.36
CA SER A 99 6.34 -31.12 -5.33
C SER A 99 6.85 -30.63 -3.97
N ALA A 100 8.15 -30.80 -3.64
CA ALA A 100 8.73 -30.30 -2.40
C ALA A 100 8.74 -28.76 -2.33
N TYR A 101 8.71 -28.10 -3.49
CA TYR A 101 8.71 -26.65 -3.61
C TYR A 101 7.33 -26.06 -3.95
N ALA A 102 6.28 -26.87 -4.02
CA ALA A 102 4.92 -26.50 -4.41
C ALA A 102 4.15 -25.68 -3.35
N TRP A 103 4.81 -24.65 -2.82
CA TRP A 103 4.28 -23.72 -1.84
C TRP A 103 4.98 -22.36 -1.92
N ILE A 104 4.26 -21.32 -1.50
CA ILE A 104 4.75 -19.95 -1.30
C ILE A 104 4.38 -19.45 0.09
N GLU A 105 5.11 -18.47 0.59
CA GLU A 105 4.77 -17.78 1.83
C GLU A 105 4.09 -16.45 1.53
N ILE A 106 2.91 -16.24 2.11
CA ILE A 106 2.15 -15.00 1.99
C ILE A 106 1.98 -14.34 3.37
N PRO A 107 1.99 -13.00 3.45
CA PRO A 107 1.71 -12.31 4.71
C PRO A 107 0.22 -12.37 5.05
N VAL A 108 -0.09 -12.76 6.29
CA VAL A 108 -1.44 -12.67 6.84
C VAL A 108 -1.63 -11.29 7.47
N VAL A 109 -2.64 -10.56 6.98
CA VAL A 109 -2.95 -9.18 7.38
C VAL A 109 -4.43 -9.06 7.70
N HIS A 110 -4.76 -8.75 8.96
CA HIS A 110 -6.13 -8.49 9.40
C HIS A 110 -6.40 -7.01 9.70
N HIS A 111 -5.33 -6.22 9.84
CA HIS A 111 -5.44 -4.83 10.26
C HIS A 111 -4.47 -3.94 9.49
N CYS A 112 -4.93 -2.72 9.21
CA CYS A 112 -4.14 -1.64 8.65
C CYS A 112 -3.93 -0.57 9.71
N LYS A 113 -2.80 0.13 9.65
CA LYS A 113 -2.51 1.24 10.55
C LYS A 113 -1.77 2.37 9.84
N CYS A 114 -1.91 3.58 10.35
CA CYS A 114 -1.02 4.66 9.99
C CYS A 114 0.32 4.47 10.71
N GLN A 115 1.37 4.25 9.92
CA GLN A 115 2.72 4.04 10.40
C GLN A 115 3.55 5.29 10.11
N ALA A 116 4.17 5.85 11.15
CA ALA A 116 5.13 6.93 10.98
C ALA A 116 6.30 6.44 10.13
N LEU A 117 6.71 7.27 9.16
CA LEU A 117 7.92 7.02 8.39
C LEU A 117 9.13 7.45 9.21
N PRO A 118 10.21 6.67 9.24
CA PRO A 118 11.47 7.15 9.80
C PRO A 118 11.94 8.35 8.97
N ILE A 119 12.13 9.48 9.64
CA ILE A 119 12.70 10.68 9.04
C ILE A 119 14.22 10.46 9.05
N THR A 120 14.81 10.15 7.90
CA THR A 120 16.27 10.09 7.69
C THR A 120 16.83 11.47 7.38
#